data_AF-A0A452Z315-F1
#
_entry.id   AF-A0A452Z315-F1
#
_cell.length_a   1.000
_cell.length_b   1.000
_cell.length_c   1.000
_cell.angle_alpha   90.00
_cell.angle_beta   90.00
_cell.angle_gamma   90.00
#
_symmetry.space_group_name_H-M   'P 1'
#
loop_
_entity.id
_entity.type
_entity.pdbx_description
1 polymer ?
#
loop_
_entity_poly.entity_id
_entity_poly.type
_entity_poly.pdbx_seq_one_letter_code
_entity_poly.pdbx_strand_id
1 'polypeptide(L)'
;ALLAMRTFYFPGFRFVPTKKNRRRHSLNQEIRSSLRKLIEINGRKCEDSKNLLGLMLSASKTDNEFKMGIEEIIDECKTFYFAGKETTANLLTWATLLLALHKEWQDKAHGEVYQVCGKHKHPNAENLSSLKIVNM
;
A
#
# COMPACT_ATOMS: atom_id res chain seq x y z
N ALA A 1 8.67 -9.97 5.98
CA ALA A 1 9.62 -9.43 6.99
C ALA A 1 10.17 -10.48 7.97
N LEU A 2 9.33 -11.29 8.63
CA LEU A 2 9.73 -12.17 9.76
C LEU A 2 10.86 -13.18 9.50
N LEU A 3 10.94 -13.76 8.29
CA LEU A 3 12.03 -14.70 7.95
C LEU A 3 13.41 -14.02 7.77
N ALA A 4 13.45 -12.72 7.48
CA ALA A 4 14.71 -11.99 7.36
C ALA A 4 15.34 -11.74 8.74
N MET A 5 14.53 -11.63 9.79
CA MET A 5 15.00 -11.50 11.17
C MET A 5 15.47 -12.81 11.80
N ARG A 6 15.03 -13.97 11.29
CA ARG A 6 15.39 -15.30 11.80
C ARG A 6 16.59 -15.97 11.11
N THR A 7 17.14 -15.37 10.07
CA THR A 7 18.25 -15.96 9.31
C THR A 7 19.48 -15.09 9.50
N PHE A 8 20.61 -15.67 9.96
CA PHE A 8 21.89 -14.96 10.02
C PHE A 8 22.18 -14.31 8.66
N TYR A 9 22.33 -12.99 8.64
CA TYR A 9 22.59 -12.24 7.42
C TYR A 9 24.05 -12.42 7.02
N PHE A 10 24.29 -13.32 6.06
CA PHE A 10 25.58 -13.41 5.38
C PHE A 10 25.54 -12.52 4.11
N PRO A 11 26.43 -11.52 3.99
CA PRO A 11 26.56 -10.73 2.77
C PRO A 11 26.68 -11.64 1.53
N GLY A 12 25.96 -11.30 0.45
CA GLY A 12 25.98 -12.07 -0.80
C GLY A 12 25.03 -13.28 -0.84
N PHE A 13 24.48 -13.75 0.29
CA PHE A 13 23.55 -14.88 0.33
C PHE A 13 22.26 -14.65 -0.49
N ARG A 14 21.93 -13.38 -0.78
CA ARG A 14 20.82 -12.97 -1.67
C ARG A 14 21.01 -13.43 -3.12
N PHE A 15 22.25 -13.64 -3.59
CA PHE A 15 22.57 -14.04 -4.96
C PHE A 15 22.68 -15.54 -5.16
N VAL A 16 22.76 -16.32 -4.07
CA VAL A 16 22.81 -17.79 -4.12
C VAL A 16 21.52 -18.34 -4.72
N PRO A 17 21.55 -19.28 -5.67
CA PRO A 17 20.37 -19.74 -6.42
C PRO A 17 19.47 -20.71 -5.64
N THR A 18 19.17 -20.41 -4.38
CA THR A 18 18.22 -21.16 -3.54
C THR A 18 16.79 -21.06 -4.08
N LYS A 19 15.92 -22.04 -3.78
CA LYS A 19 14.50 -22.01 -4.18
C LYS A 19 13.81 -20.69 -3.77
N LYS A 20 14.10 -20.20 -2.55
CA LYS A 20 13.59 -18.93 -2.01
C LYS A 20 14.09 -17.71 -2.81
N ASN A 21 15.38 -17.66 -3.13
CA ASN A 21 15.96 -16.56 -3.90
C ASN A 21 15.45 -16.54 -5.34
N ARG A 22 15.34 -17.71 -5.99
CA ARG A 22 14.74 -17.86 -7.32
C ARG A 22 13.28 -17.38 -7.33
N ARG A 23 12.48 -17.78 -6.34
CA ARG A 23 11.09 -17.32 -6.21
C ARG A 23 11.01 -15.81 -6.00
N ARG A 24 11.84 -15.23 -5.13
CA ARG A 24 11.91 -13.77 -4.93
C ARG A 24 12.29 -13.04 -6.23
N HIS A 25 13.24 -13.57 -6.99
CA HIS A 25 13.65 -12.99 -8.27
C HIS A 25 12.50 -13.02 -9.29
N SER A 26 11.84 -14.17 -9.46
CA SER A 26 10.69 -14.33 -10.33
C SER A 26 9.54 -13.37 -9.96
N LEU A 27 9.20 -13.25 -8.67
CA LEU A 27 8.19 -12.31 -8.20
C LEU A 27 8.57 -10.86 -8.49
N ASN A 28 9.83 -10.47 -8.27
CA ASN A 28 10.29 -9.12 -8.58
C ASN A 28 10.22 -8.82 -10.08
N GLN A 29 10.54 -9.80 -10.94
CA GLN A 29 10.38 -9.65 -12.38
C GLN A 29 8.92 -9.47 -12.77
N GLU A 30 8.01 -10.27 -12.20
CA GLU A 30 6.58 -10.16 -12.44
C GLU A 30 6.04 -8.78 -12.03
N ILE A 31 6.37 -8.31 -10.82
CA ILE A 31 6.01 -6.97 -10.34
C ILE A 31 6.51 -5.89 -11.30
N ARG A 32 7.79 -5.94 -11.70
CA ARG A 32 8.36 -4.97 -12.65
C ARG A 32 7.63 -5.00 -13.99
N SER A 33 7.31 -6.18 -14.50
CA SER A 33 6.61 -6.33 -15.78
C SER A 33 5.21 -5.72 -15.73
N SER A 34 4.48 -5.91 -14.63
CA SER A 34 3.15 -5.35 -14.40
C SER A 34 3.19 -3.83 -14.28
N LEU A 35 4.18 -3.29 -13.57
CA LEU A 35 4.36 -1.84 -13.46
C LEU A 35 4.74 -1.18 -14.78
N ARG A 36 5.61 -1.81 -15.59
CA ARG A 36 5.92 -1.32 -16.94
C ARG A 36 4.68 -1.24 -17.83
N LYS A 37 3.85 -2.29 -17.83
CA LYS A 37 2.57 -2.28 -18.55
C LYS A 37 1.66 -1.15 -18.08
N LEU A 38 1.58 -0.94 -16.77
CA LEU A 38 0.77 0.12 -16.18
C LEU A 38 1.28 1.51 -16.59
N ILE A 39 2.61 1.72 -16.59
CA ILE A 39 3.25 2.95 -17.11
C ILE A 39 2.93 3.16 -18.59
N GLU A 40 3.04 2.14 -19.43
CA GLU A 40 2.74 2.23 -20.86
C GLU A 40 1.28 2.64 -21.12
N ILE A 41 0.34 2.03 -20.39
CA ILE A 41 -1.09 2.35 -20.47
C ILE A 41 -1.35 3.80 -20.04
N ASN A 42 -0.71 4.27 -18.97
CA ASN A 42 -0.91 5.62 -18.45
C ASN A 42 -0.20 6.68 -19.30
N GLY A 43 0.99 6.38 -19.85
CA GLY A 43 1.73 7.27 -20.74
C GLY A 43 0.96 7.64 -22.01
N ARG A 44 0.11 6.73 -22.52
CA ARG A 44 -0.80 6.97 -23.65
C ARG A 44 -2.02 7.83 -23.31
N LYS A 45 -2.39 7.96 -22.04
CA LYS A 45 -3.56 8.71 -21.54
C LYS A 45 -3.18 10.05 -20.89
N CYS A 46 -1.91 10.45 -21.03
CA CYS A 46 -1.19 11.31 -20.08
C CYS A 46 -1.39 12.82 -20.28
N GLU A 47 -2.62 13.30 -20.43
CA GLU A 47 -2.89 14.75 -20.31
C GLU A 47 -3.67 15.14 -19.05
N ASP A 48 -4.39 14.23 -18.36
CA ASP A 48 -5.30 14.65 -17.26
C ASP A 48 -5.31 13.78 -15.98
N SER A 49 -4.44 12.77 -15.84
CA SER A 49 -4.52 11.89 -14.66
C SER A 49 -3.89 12.53 -13.40
N LYS A 50 -4.73 12.96 -12.44
CA LYS A 50 -4.32 13.48 -11.11
C LYS A 50 -3.88 12.40 -10.11
N ASN A 51 -3.45 11.23 -10.58
CA ASN A 51 -2.97 10.15 -9.71
C ASN A 51 -1.44 10.19 -9.55
N LEU A 52 -0.90 9.57 -8.49
CA LEU A 52 0.53 9.62 -8.15
C LEU A 52 1.43 9.22 -9.33
N LEU A 53 1.08 8.16 -10.07
CA LEU A 53 1.86 7.74 -11.23
C LEU A 53 1.83 8.77 -12.36
N GLY A 54 0.65 9.31 -12.66
CA GLY A 54 0.49 10.38 -13.65
C GLY A 54 1.36 11.59 -13.30
N LEU A 55 1.38 11.99 -12.03
CA LEU A 55 2.23 13.09 -11.55
C LEU A 55 3.72 12.77 -11.73
N MET A 56 4.18 11.57 -11.38
CA MET A 56 5.57 11.15 -11.58
C MET A 56 5.96 11.09 -13.06
N LEU A 57 5.05 10.59 -13.93
CA LEU A 57 5.27 10.56 -15.38
C LEU A 57 5.32 11.97 -15.98
N SER A 58 4.46 12.89 -15.54
CA SER A 58 4.50 14.29 -15.96
C SER A 58 5.80 14.96 -15.52
N ALA A 59 6.24 14.74 -14.28
CA ALA A 59 7.52 15.25 -13.78
C ALA A 59 8.72 14.70 -14.58
N SER A 60 8.66 13.45 -15.05
CA SER A 60 9.70 12.85 -15.89
C SER A 60 9.80 13.46 -17.29
N LYS A 61 8.76 14.14 -17.77
CA LYS A 61 8.76 14.81 -19.09
C LYS A 61 9.33 16.21 -19.03
N THR A 62 9.38 16.84 -17.85
CA THR A 62 9.95 18.17 -17.67
C THR A 62 11.48 18.08 -17.72
N ASP A 63 12.11 18.99 -18.47
CA ASP A 63 13.56 19.10 -18.54
C ASP A 63 14.07 19.93 -17.35
N ASN A 64 14.11 19.28 -16.19
CA ASN A 64 14.65 19.85 -14.94
C ASN A 64 15.70 18.89 -14.34
N GLU A 65 16.46 19.39 -13.37
CA GLU A 65 17.49 18.60 -12.66
C GLU A 65 16.91 17.42 -11.85
N PHE A 66 15.58 17.38 -11.63
CA PHE A 66 14.86 16.38 -10.83
C PHE A 66 14.11 15.35 -11.69
N LYS A 67 14.49 15.19 -12.95
CA LYS A 67 13.85 14.27 -13.89
C LYS A 67 14.00 12.82 -13.44
N MET A 68 12.87 12.18 -13.10
CA MET A 68 12.86 10.77 -12.74
C MET A 68 12.96 9.86 -13.97
N GLY A 69 13.86 8.88 -13.91
CA GLY A 69 13.91 7.79 -14.89
C GLY A 69 12.75 6.81 -14.73
N ILE A 70 12.36 6.12 -15.80
CA ILE A 70 11.27 5.12 -15.76
C ILE A 70 11.55 4.01 -14.73
N GLU A 71 12.81 3.60 -14.56
CA GLU A 71 13.16 2.57 -13.58
C GLU A 71 13.06 3.09 -12.13
N GLU A 72 13.33 4.38 -11.89
CA GLU A 72 13.11 5.03 -10.60
C GLU A 72 11.61 5.12 -10.30
N ILE A 73 10.80 5.54 -11.28
CA ILE A 73 9.33 5.56 -11.14
C ILE A 73 8.79 4.16 -10.79
N ILE A 74 9.31 3.11 -11.43
CA ILE A 74 8.92 1.72 -11.11
C ILE A 74 9.27 1.39 -9.67
N ASP A 75 10.45 1.76 -9.20
CA ASP A 75 10.89 1.42 -7.85
C ASP A 75 10.14 2.24 -6.79
N GLU A 76 9.83 3.51 -7.04
CA GLU A 76 8.94 4.31 -6.18
C GLU A 76 7.52 3.75 -6.14
N CYS A 77 6.94 3.39 -7.30
CA CYS A 77 5.62 2.75 -7.33
C CYS A 77 5.56 1.47 -6.50
N LYS A 78 6.61 0.64 -6.52
CA LYS A 78 6.69 -0.54 -5.66
C LYS A 78 6.71 -0.15 -4.19
N THR A 79 7.56 0.81 -3.82
CA THR A 79 7.71 1.27 -2.44
C THR A 79 6.37 1.74 -1.88
N PHE A 80 5.68 2.65 -2.58
CA PHE A 80 4.35 3.13 -2.18
C PHE A 80 3.33 1.99 -2.06
N TYR A 81 3.29 1.08 -3.04
CA TYR A 81 2.33 -0.02 -3.04
C TYR A 81 2.54 -0.96 -1.84
N PHE A 82 3.78 -1.39 -1.58
CA PHE A 82 4.06 -2.31 -0.48
C PHE A 82 3.89 -1.65 0.89
N ALA A 83 4.38 -0.42 1.04
CA ALA A 83 4.25 0.34 2.27
C ALA A 83 2.77 0.51 2.64
N GLY A 84 1.91 0.89 1.69
CA GLY A 84 0.48 1.08 1.94
C GLY A 84 -0.28 -0.23 2.13
N LYS A 85 0.01 -1.26 1.31
CA LYS A 85 -0.76 -2.51 1.32
C LYS A 85 -0.45 -3.39 2.52
N GLU A 86 0.82 -3.68 2.80
CA GLU A 86 1.17 -4.65 3.85
C GLU A 86 0.80 -4.13 5.24
N THR A 87 1.06 -2.85 5.51
CA THR A 87 0.79 -2.23 6.81
C THR A 87 -0.72 -2.15 7.08
N THR A 88 -1.50 -1.62 6.14
CA THR A 88 -2.96 -1.48 6.29
C THR A 88 -3.66 -2.83 6.36
N ALA A 89 -3.27 -3.80 5.52
CA ALA A 89 -3.87 -5.14 5.57
C ALA A 89 -3.59 -5.84 6.91
N ASN A 90 -2.36 -5.71 7.43
CA ASN A 90 -2.01 -6.25 8.74
C ASN A 90 -2.79 -5.56 9.86
N LEU A 91 -2.88 -4.23 9.84
CA LEU A 91 -3.67 -3.45 10.80
C LEU A 91 -5.14 -3.91 10.82
N LEU A 92 -5.78 -3.98 9.64
CA LEU A 92 -7.18 -4.41 9.54
C LEU A 92 -7.40 -5.85 10.00
N THR A 93 -6.43 -6.74 9.72
CA THR A 93 -6.49 -8.14 10.19
C THR A 93 -6.48 -8.19 11.71
N TRP A 94 -5.55 -7.50 12.36
CA TRP A 94 -5.47 -7.46 13.82
C TRP A 94 -6.65 -6.73 14.45
N ALA A 95 -7.08 -5.60 13.89
CA ALA A 95 -8.24 -4.85 14.36
C ALA A 95 -9.49 -5.74 14.34
N THR A 96 -9.73 -6.44 13.23
CA THR A 96 -10.87 -7.35 13.08
C THR A 96 -10.80 -8.52 14.06
N LEU A 97 -9.62 -9.11 14.23
CA LEU A 97 -9.40 -10.19 15.20
C LEU A 97 -9.69 -9.73 16.64
N LEU A 98 -9.16 -8.57 17.03
CA LEU A 98 -9.35 -8.02 18.37
C LEU A 98 -10.82 -7.66 18.64
N LEU A 99 -11.52 -7.06 17.67
CA LEU A 99 -12.95 -6.78 17.80
C LEU A 99 -13.78 -8.07 17.94
N ALA A 100 -13.41 -9.14 17.23
CA ALA A 100 -14.08 -10.44 17.36
C ALA A 100 -13.86 -11.09 18.73
N LEU A 101 -12.68 -10.92 19.32
CA LEU A 101 -12.35 -11.43 20.66
C LEU A 101 -12.91 -10.56 21.80
N HIS A 102 -13.07 -9.26 21.57
CA HIS A 102 -13.52 -8.28 22.56
C HIS A 102 -14.88 -7.68 22.17
N LYS A 103 -15.93 -8.50 22.31
CA LYS A 103 -17.28 -8.16 21.84
C LYS A 103 -17.84 -6.86 22.41
N GLU A 104 -17.53 -6.55 23.67
CA GLU A 104 -17.88 -5.28 24.31
C GLU A 104 -17.36 -4.06 23.54
N TRP A 105 -16.11 -4.11 23.07
CA TRP A 105 -15.51 -3.03 22.28
C TRP A 105 -16.10 -2.94 20.87
N GLN A 106 -16.41 -4.10 20.27
CA GLN A 106 -17.12 -4.14 18.99
C GLN A 106 -18.50 -3.48 19.09
N ASP A 107 -19.26 -3.79 20.14
CA ASP A 107 -20.61 -3.26 20.30
C ASP A 107 -20.58 -1.76 20.64
N LYS A 108 -19.60 -1.30 21.43
CA LYS A 108 -19.33 0.13 21.67
C LYS A 108 -19.01 0.89 20.38
N ALA A 109 -18.06 0.39 19.58
CA ALA A 109 -17.67 1.01 18.31
C ALA A 109 -18.83 1.05 17.31
N HIS A 110 -19.59 -0.05 17.20
CA HIS A 110 -20.77 -0.13 16.36
C HIS A 110 -21.87 0.84 16.83
N GLY A 111 -22.10 0.93 18.14
CA GLY A 111 -23.05 1.86 18.75
C GLY A 111 -22.69 3.32 18.47
N GLU A 112 -21.42 3.70 18.58
CA GLU A 112 -20.95 5.04 18.25
C GLU A 112 -21.22 5.39 16.78
N VAL A 113 -20.82 4.53 15.84
CA VAL A 113 -21.07 4.75 14.41
C VAL A 113 -22.55 4.92 14.13
N TYR A 114 -23.39 4.09 14.75
CA TYR A 114 -24.84 4.16 14.58
C TYR A 114 -25.43 5.48 15.11
N GLN A 115 -24.95 5.97 16.26
CA GLN A 115 -25.42 7.21 16.88
C GLN A 115 -24.97 8.44 16.09
N VAL A 116 -23.70 8.48 15.67
CA VAL A 116 -23.10 9.64 14.99
C VAL A 116 -23.53 9.70 13.52
N CYS A 117 -23.47 8.57 12.80
CA CYS A 117 -23.75 8.54 11.36
C CYS A 117 -25.23 8.31 11.05
N GLY A 118 -25.96 7.60 11.92
CA GLY A 118 -27.33 7.17 11.71
C GLY A 118 -27.46 5.78 11.07
N LYS A 119 -28.57 5.10 11.34
CA LYS A 119 -28.84 3.67 11.01
C LYS A 119 -28.56 3.25 9.56
N HIS A 120 -28.71 4.15 8.59
CA HIS A 120 -28.64 3.85 7.16
C HIS A 120 -27.69 4.76 6.39
N LYS A 121 -26.77 5.44 7.08
CA LYS A 121 -25.78 6.30 6.42
C LYS A 121 -24.38 5.77 6.68
N HIS A 122 -23.54 5.85 5.65
CA HIS A 122 -22.13 5.53 5.79
C HIS A 122 -21.39 6.68 6.48
N PRO A 123 -20.32 6.37 7.24
CA PRO A 123 -19.40 7.40 7.72
C PRO A 123 -18.86 8.25 6.57
N ASN A 124 -18.73 9.55 6.81
CA ASN A 124 -18.15 10.52 5.88
C ASN A 124 -17.06 11.34 6.60
N ALA A 125 -16.38 12.23 5.87
CA ALA A 125 -15.30 13.06 6.41
C ALA A 125 -15.74 13.98 7.56
N GLU A 126 -16.97 14.49 7.51
CA GLU A 126 -17.52 15.40 8.52
C GLU A 126 -17.76 14.69 9.86
N ASN A 127 -18.20 13.44 9.81
CA ASN A 127 -18.54 12.66 11.00
C ASN A 127 -17.31 12.05 11.70
N LEU A 128 -16.18 11.92 11.00
CA LEU A 128 -14.98 11.24 11.48
C LEU A 128 -14.42 11.81 12.80
N SER A 129 -14.45 13.13 12.96
CA SER A 129 -14.01 13.81 14.19
C SER A 129 -14.89 13.49 15.42
N SER A 130 -16.11 13.02 15.19
CA SER A 130 -17.08 12.68 16.23
C SER A 130 -17.03 11.21 16.64
N LEU A 131 -16.29 10.35 15.91
CA LEU A 131 -16.12 8.93 16.22
C LEU A 131 -14.95 8.72 17.19
N LYS A 132 -15.11 9.06 18.47
CA LYS A 132 -14.04 9.05 19.48
C LYS A 132 -13.52 7.67 19.83
N ILE A 133 -14.36 6.63 19.73
CA ILE A 133 -13.98 5.25 20.01
C ILE A 133 -13.26 4.64 18.80
N VAL A 134 -13.76 4.90 17.59
CA VAL A 134 -13.17 4.36 16.35
C VAL A 134 -11.87 5.08 15.95
N ASN A 135 -11.79 6.40 16.19
CA ASN A 135 -10.72 7.27 15.71
C ASN A 135 -9.65 7.62 16.77
N MET A 136 -9.55 6.85 17.87
CA MET A 136 -8.57 7.13 18.93
C MET A 136 -7.16 7.41 18.38
#